data_AF-A0AAN0JSN4-F1
#
_entry.id   AF-A0AAN0JSN4-F1
#
_cell.length_a   1.000
_cell.length_b   1.000
_cell.length_c   1.000
_cell.angle_alpha   90.00
_cell.angle_beta   90.00
_cell.angle_gamma   90.00
#
_symmetry.space_group_name_H-M   'P 1'
#
loop_
_entity.id
_entity.type
_entity.pdbx_description
1 polymer ?
#
loop_
_entity_poly.entity_id
_entity_poly.type
_entity_poly.pdbx_seq_one_letter_code
_entity_poly.pdbx_strand_id
1 'polypeptide(L)'
;MKALHEKWLEVYPHASWREVITALRECEKDLYKTIKLYVIDPNSIRAVHMITNPGPIITGNPKDILRTHSSQIVESISIDRIRNITRSLYAKGLIPNDTKQEMLKDDVKATSLTNAIEQKLKFSPNPGQYFIDVCHELEKEPTLKDITKSMISELVKDDSNDRVGYISCVIAREDLKPGDHIHVYTSAIYTHHGIYIGEPNCDMIHFSGESKLKEIRKATIDEFCEGKTLRLYLVSYNCSKATKFSSFFRSTSCHIEKAMPPSETVKLALHFLNYPKEWGEYHIKNNNSEVFACFCKTGRMDIAAQLHPLRWIPIFENLTCETYKEALENYRKMKRQSLYQ
;
A
#
# COMPACT_ATOMS: atom_id res chain seq x y z
N MET A 1 -7.01 9.54 -19.80
CA MET A 1 -6.08 10.57 -20.32
C MET A 1 -6.77 11.58 -21.24
N LYS A 2 -7.42 11.18 -22.34
CA LYS A 2 -8.19 12.11 -23.20
C LYS A 2 -9.23 12.92 -22.42
N ALA A 3 -10.06 12.25 -21.62
CA ALA A 3 -11.06 12.92 -20.76
C ALA A 3 -10.48 13.82 -19.66
N LEU A 4 -9.27 13.52 -19.16
CA LEU A 4 -8.57 14.37 -18.18
C LEU A 4 -8.03 15.64 -18.87
N HIS A 5 -7.47 15.47 -20.08
CA HIS A 5 -6.98 16.57 -20.90
C HIS A 5 -8.12 17.48 -21.38
N GLU A 6 -9.26 16.92 -21.77
CA GLU A 6 -10.47 17.67 -22.14
C GLU A 6 -10.98 18.51 -20.97
N LYS A 7 -11.16 17.92 -19.78
CA LYS A 7 -11.53 18.66 -18.56
C LYS A 7 -10.50 19.72 -18.15
N TRP A 8 -9.22 19.49 -18.42
CA TRP A 8 -8.18 20.45 -18.08
C TRP A 8 -8.19 21.68 -19.00
N LEU A 9 -8.43 21.48 -20.30
CA LEU A 9 -8.56 22.55 -21.28
C LEU A 9 -9.83 23.40 -21.05
N GLU A 10 -10.85 22.86 -20.40
CA GLU A 10 -12.01 23.63 -19.94
C GLU A 10 -11.64 24.69 -18.89
N VAL A 11 -10.66 24.40 -18.03
CA VAL A 11 -10.23 25.31 -16.94
C VAL A 11 -9.05 26.19 -17.36
N TYR A 12 -8.13 25.65 -18.18
CA TYR A 12 -6.91 26.34 -18.62
C TYR A 12 -6.70 26.22 -20.14
N PRO A 13 -7.52 26.90 -20.97
CA PRO A 13 -7.56 26.72 -22.42
C PRO A 13 -6.27 27.14 -23.17
N HIS A 14 -5.38 27.89 -22.53
CA HIS A 14 -4.13 28.39 -23.13
C HIS A 14 -2.85 27.85 -22.46
N ALA A 15 -2.98 26.98 -21.45
CA ALA A 15 -1.82 26.45 -20.75
C ALA A 15 -1.04 25.49 -21.65
N SER A 16 0.27 25.71 -21.78
CA SER A 16 1.15 24.80 -22.48
C SER A 16 1.38 23.51 -21.67
N TRP A 17 1.62 22.39 -22.35
CA TRP A 17 2.00 21.13 -21.67
C TRP A 17 3.17 21.30 -20.71
N ARG A 18 4.08 22.23 -20.98
CA ARG A 18 5.23 22.53 -20.11
C ARG A 18 4.79 23.14 -18.78
N GLU A 19 3.81 24.04 -18.79
CA GLU A 19 3.25 24.66 -17.59
C GLU A 19 2.42 23.64 -16.80
N VAL A 20 1.64 22.82 -17.48
CA VAL A 20 0.87 21.72 -16.86
C VAL A 20 1.79 20.71 -16.16
N ILE A 21 2.86 20.30 -16.86
CA ILE A 21 3.88 19.39 -16.32
C ILE A 21 4.63 20.02 -15.15
N THR A 22 4.82 21.35 -15.14
CA THR A 22 5.47 22.06 -14.05
C THR A 22 4.55 22.14 -12.82
N ALA A 23 3.28 22.46 -13.01
CA ALA A 23 2.29 22.46 -11.93
C ALA A 23 2.10 21.06 -11.31
N LEU A 24 2.00 20.02 -12.14
CA LEU A 24 1.89 18.64 -11.67
C LEU A 24 3.15 18.17 -10.91
N ARG A 25 4.34 18.64 -11.29
CA ARG A 25 5.59 18.34 -10.57
C ARG A 25 5.54 18.85 -9.13
N GLU A 26 4.90 19.99 -8.91
CA GLU A 26 4.82 20.66 -7.62
C GLU A 26 3.69 20.10 -6.74
N CYS A 27 2.58 19.64 -7.34
CA CYS A 27 1.41 19.13 -6.62
C CYS A 27 1.38 17.60 -6.43
N GLU A 28 1.78 16.81 -7.43
CA GLU A 28 1.74 15.34 -7.38
C GLU A 28 2.91 14.71 -8.16
N LYS A 29 4.02 14.47 -7.45
CA LYS A 29 5.28 14.00 -8.06
C LYS A 29 5.17 12.67 -8.80
N ASP A 30 4.26 11.79 -8.39
CA ASP A 30 4.13 10.46 -8.99
C ASP A 30 3.16 10.42 -10.18
N LEU A 31 2.08 11.21 -10.15
CA LEU A 31 1.24 11.45 -11.32
C LEU A 31 2.04 12.17 -12.43
N TYR A 32 2.86 13.16 -12.05
CA TYR A 32 3.81 13.83 -12.95
C TYR A 32 4.73 12.85 -13.69
N LYS A 33 5.35 11.89 -12.99
CA LYS A 33 6.26 10.92 -13.62
C LYS A 33 5.52 10.04 -14.63
N THR A 34 4.32 9.61 -14.28
CA THR A 34 3.47 8.75 -15.11
C THR A 34 2.98 9.48 -16.37
N ILE A 35 2.49 10.72 -16.23
CA ILE A 35 2.05 11.55 -17.34
C ILE A 35 3.22 11.94 -18.24
N LYS A 36 4.37 12.29 -17.67
CA LYS A 36 5.57 12.64 -18.45
C LYS A 36 6.01 11.48 -19.35
N LEU A 37 5.97 10.24 -18.87
CA LEU A 37 6.30 9.07 -19.67
C LEU A 37 5.28 8.81 -20.79
N TYR A 38 3.99 8.99 -20.51
CA TYR A 38 2.92 8.85 -21.51
C TYR A 38 2.96 9.95 -22.59
N VAL A 39 3.30 11.18 -22.23
CA VAL A 39 3.44 12.30 -23.18
C VAL A 39 4.64 12.12 -24.11
N ILE A 40 5.70 11.46 -23.64
CA ILE A 40 6.89 11.17 -24.44
C ILE A 40 6.63 10.03 -25.44
N ASP A 41 5.88 9.00 -25.03
CA ASP A 41 5.50 7.89 -25.91
C ASP A 41 4.11 7.33 -25.52
N PRO A 42 3.04 7.70 -26.26
CA PRO A 42 1.67 7.27 -25.99
C PRO A 42 1.43 5.76 -26.13
N ASN A 43 2.31 5.05 -26.84
CA ASN A 43 2.24 3.60 -27.07
C ASN A 43 3.20 2.81 -26.15
N SER A 44 3.84 3.49 -25.20
CA SER A 44 4.75 2.85 -24.26
C SER A 44 4.01 1.80 -23.43
N ILE A 45 4.26 0.52 -23.75
CA ILE A 45 3.79 -0.64 -22.98
C ILE A 45 4.14 -0.47 -21.49
N ARG A 46 5.27 0.19 -21.20
CA ARG A 46 5.73 0.49 -19.84
C ARG A 46 4.85 1.54 -19.13
N ALA A 47 4.42 2.60 -19.83
CA ALA A 47 3.50 3.59 -19.27
C ALA A 47 2.10 2.98 -19.03
N VAL A 48 1.59 2.20 -20.00
CA VAL A 48 0.32 1.47 -19.85
C VAL A 48 0.41 0.45 -18.71
N HIS A 49 1.50 -0.31 -18.60
CA HIS A 49 1.71 -1.28 -17.53
C HIS A 49 1.79 -0.64 -16.14
N MET A 50 2.46 0.51 -15.99
CA MET A 50 2.49 1.26 -14.72
C MET A 50 1.12 1.82 -14.32
N ILE A 51 0.24 2.10 -15.30
CA ILE A 51 -1.13 2.57 -15.08
C ILE A 51 -2.07 1.39 -14.74
N THR A 52 -1.91 0.23 -15.38
CA THR A 52 -2.77 -0.93 -15.17
C THR A 52 -2.32 -1.85 -14.02
N ASN A 53 -1.04 -1.77 -13.64
CA ASN A 53 -0.44 -2.47 -12.51
C ASN A 53 0.43 -1.46 -11.75
N PRO A 54 -0.17 -0.62 -10.89
CA PRO A 54 0.64 0.18 -9.99
C PRO A 54 1.48 -0.81 -9.18
N GLY A 55 2.79 -0.65 -9.21
CA GLY A 55 3.71 -1.46 -8.42
C GLY A 55 3.34 -1.43 -6.93
N PRO A 56 4.10 -2.14 -6.07
CA PRO A 56 3.84 -2.08 -4.64
C PRO A 56 3.84 -0.63 -4.15
N ILE A 57 2.85 -0.31 -3.31
CA ILE A 57 2.75 1.00 -2.67
C ILE A 57 3.88 1.09 -1.65
N ILE A 58 4.74 2.09 -1.84
CA ILE A 58 5.93 2.31 -1.01
C ILE A 58 5.53 3.20 0.16
N THR A 59 5.72 2.70 1.37
CA THR A 59 5.39 3.39 2.63
C THR A 59 6.62 3.68 3.47
N GLY A 60 7.60 2.77 3.45
CA GLY A 60 8.87 2.91 4.16
C GLY A 60 9.89 3.78 3.42
N ASN A 61 10.92 4.22 4.14
CA ASN A 61 12.06 4.94 3.56
C ASN A 61 13.14 3.94 3.12
N PRO A 62 13.39 3.77 1.81
CA PRO A 62 14.40 2.83 1.30
C PRO A 62 15.80 3.04 1.89
N LYS A 63 16.18 4.29 2.16
CA LYS A 63 17.52 4.64 2.66
C LYS A 63 17.69 4.17 4.09
N ASP A 64 16.69 4.39 4.94
CA ASP A 64 16.72 3.94 6.32
C ASP A 64 16.70 2.43 6.42
N ILE A 65 15.92 1.75 5.56
CA ILE A 65 15.89 0.29 5.49
C ILE A 65 17.25 -0.24 5.04
N LEU A 66 17.85 0.30 3.97
CA LEU A 66 19.19 -0.08 3.53
C LEU A 66 20.23 0.05 4.65
N ARG A 67 20.19 1.17 5.37
CA ARG A 67 21.11 1.47 6.47
C ARG A 67 20.95 0.47 7.62
N THR A 68 19.71 0.16 8.01
CA THR A 68 19.42 -0.81 9.09
C THR A 68 19.94 -2.21 8.77
N HIS A 69 19.85 -2.65 7.51
CA HIS A 69 20.27 -3.99 7.07
C HIS A 69 21.72 -4.05 6.55
N SER A 70 22.43 -2.93 6.50
CA SER A 70 23.75 -2.83 5.85
C SER A 70 24.79 -3.78 6.43
N SER A 71 24.86 -3.95 7.75
CA SER A 71 25.85 -4.85 8.38
C SER A 71 25.59 -6.31 7.99
N GLN A 72 24.32 -6.74 8.05
CA GLN A 72 23.92 -8.10 7.68
C GLN A 72 24.23 -8.40 6.21
N ILE A 73 24.00 -7.44 5.31
CA ILE A 73 24.36 -7.55 3.90
C ILE A 73 25.87 -7.72 3.74
N VAL A 74 26.67 -6.86 4.38
CA VAL A 74 28.13 -6.88 4.28
C VAL A 74 28.72 -8.19 4.81
N GLU A 75 28.20 -8.71 5.92
CA GLU A 75 28.65 -9.97 6.53
C GLU A 75 28.25 -11.20 5.70
N SER A 76 27.11 -11.13 5.00
CA SER A 76 26.56 -12.25 4.21
C SER A 76 27.13 -12.37 2.79
N ILE A 77 27.87 -11.35 2.33
CA ILE A 77 28.49 -11.32 0.99
C ILE A 77 29.96 -11.78 1.07
N SER A 78 30.24 -12.93 0.46
CA SER A 78 31.62 -13.37 0.20
C SER A 78 32.30 -12.52 -0.91
N ILE A 79 33.62 -12.34 -0.81
CA ILE A 79 34.48 -11.68 -1.82
C ILE A 79 34.34 -12.31 -3.22
N ASP A 80 34.10 -13.63 -3.31
CA ASP A 80 33.94 -14.28 -4.62
C ASP A 80 32.57 -14.01 -5.23
N ARG A 81 31.57 -13.76 -4.39
CA ARG A 81 30.18 -13.50 -4.81
C ARG A 81 29.93 -12.03 -5.13
N ILE A 82 30.61 -11.10 -4.44
CA ILE A 82 30.45 -9.65 -4.69
C ILE A 82 30.70 -9.28 -6.15
N ARG A 83 31.66 -9.94 -6.81
CA ARG A 83 31.99 -9.69 -8.22
C ARG A 83 30.84 -10.11 -9.15
N ASN A 84 30.14 -11.20 -8.83
CA ASN A 84 28.98 -11.65 -9.60
C ASN A 84 27.79 -10.73 -9.41
N ILE A 85 27.48 -10.35 -8.16
CA ILE A 85 26.44 -9.36 -7.82
C ILE A 85 26.71 -8.06 -8.55
N THR A 86 27.94 -7.54 -8.48
CA THR A 86 28.37 -6.30 -9.15
C THR A 86 28.11 -6.37 -10.65
N ARG A 87 28.50 -7.46 -11.32
CA ARG A 87 28.25 -7.64 -12.75
C ARG A 87 26.74 -7.66 -13.06
N SER A 88 25.94 -8.32 -12.23
CA SER A 88 24.48 -8.39 -12.40
C SER A 88 23.82 -7.01 -12.25
N LEU A 89 24.16 -6.28 -11.18
CA LEU A 89 23.67 -4.92 -10.92
C LEU A 89 24.05 -3.96 -12.06
N TYR A 90 25.28 -4.05 -12.57
CA TYR A 90 25.73 -3.25 -13.70
C TYR A 90 24.95 -3.59 -14.99
N ALA A 91 24.77 -4.88 -15.28
CA ALA A 91 24.02 -5.33 -16.46
C ALA A 91 22.56 -4.84 -16.44
N LYS A 92 21.98 -4.65 -15.25
CA LYS A 92 20.65 -4.06 -15.04
C LYS A 92 20.63 -2.53 -15.01
N GLY A 93 21.78 -1.87 -15.12
CA GLY A 93 21.90 -0.42 -15.02
C GLY A 93 21.66 0.13 -13.62
N LEU A 94 21.70 -0.70 -12.58
CA LEU A 94 21.46 -0.30 -11.19
C LEU A 94 22.70 0.37 -10.58
N ILE A 95 23.90 0.05 -11.07
CA ILE A 95 25.15 0.72 -10.71
C ILE A 95 25.89 1.23 -11.97
N PRO A 96 26.67 2.31 -11.88
CA PRO A 96 27.40 2.86 -13.02
C PRO A 96 28.66 2.03 -13.33
N ASN A 97 29.23 2.21 -14.53
CA ASN A 97 30.44 1.50 -14.95
C ASN A 97 31.63 1.78 -14.02
N ASP A 98 31.77 3.00 -13.51
CA ASP A 98 32.89 3.36 -12.63
C ASP A 98 32.83 2.56 -11.32
N THR A 99 31.64 2.42 -10.72
CA THR A 99 31.42 1.55 -9.56
C THR A 99 31.73 0.09 -9.91
N LYS A 100 31.32 -0.40 -11.08
CA LYS A 100 31.65 -1.77 -11.51
C LYS A 100 33.17 -1.98 -11.57
N GLN A 101 33.91 -1.06 -12.18
CA GLN A 101 35.37 -1.17 -12.30
C GLN A 101 36.06 -1.09 -10.94
N GLU A 102 35.56 -0.22 -10.05
CA GLU A 102 36.04 -0.16 -8.67
C GLU A 102 35.80 -1.48 -7.94
N MET A 103 34.59 -2.05 -8.02
CA MET A 103 34.19 -3.27 -7.31
C MET A 103 34.88 -4.56 -7.79
N LEU A 104 35.57 -4.53 -8.93
CA LEU A 104 36.27 -5.69 -9.46
C LEU A 104 37.76 -5.75 -9.06
N LYS A 105 38.27 -4.73 -8.35
CA LYS A 105 39.63 -4.75 -7.79
C LYS A 105 39.73 -5.73 -6.62
N ASP A 106 40.93 -6.26 -6.38
CA ASP A 106 41.15 -7.35 -5.43
C ASP A 106 41.04 -6.97 -3.95
N ASP A 107 41.13 -5.68 -3.63
CA ASP A 107 41.11 -5.12 -2.27
C ASP A 107 39.73 -4.61 -1.82
N VAL A 108 38.70 -4.79 -2.65
CA VAL A 108 37.41 -4.13 -2.43
C VAL A 108 36.51 -4.88 -1.47
N LYS A 109 35.89 -4.12 -0.56
CA LYS A 109 34.99 -4.63 0.49
C LYS A 109 33.53 -4.50 0.10
N ALA A 110 32.68 -5.40 0.63
CA ALA A 110 31.23 -5.34 0.47
C ALA A 110 30.60 -4.00 0.90
N THR A 111 31.20 -3.32 1.89
CA THR A 111 30.78 -1.98 2.32
C THR A 111 30.78 -0.97 1.16
N SER A 112 31.73 -1.06 0.24
CA SER A 112 31.82 -0.14 -0.90
C SER A 112 30.65 -0.30 -1.87
N LEU A 113 30.17 -1.54 -2.07
CA LEU A 113 28.98 -1.81 -2.88
C LEU A 113 27.73 -1.23 -2.23
N THR A 114 27.57 -1.41 -0.91
CA THR A 114 26.43 -0.86 -0.17
C THR A 114 26.40 0.67 -0.21
N ASN A 115 27.56 1.32 -0.06
CA ASN A 115 27.69 2.77 -0.19
C ASN A 115 27.33 3.28 -1.59
N ALA A 116 27.74 2.56 -2.64
CA ALA A 116 27.39 2.91 -4.02
C ALA A 116 25.88 2.79 -4.26
N ILE A 117 25.25 1.74 -3.72
CA ILE A 117 23.79 1.56 -3.78
C ILE A 117 23.10 2.71 -3.04
N GLU A 118 23.55 3.10 -1.84
CA GLU A 118 22.99 4.22 -1.08
C GLU A 118 23.11 5.55 -1.84
N GLN A 119 24.27 5.80 -2.44
CA GLN A 119 24.50 7.00 -3.24
C GLN A 119 23.55 7.05 -4.43
N LYS A 120 23.40 5.94 -5.18
CA LYS A 120 22.46 5.87 -6.31
C LYS A 120 21.00 6.00 -5.87
N LEU A 121 20.64 5.40 -4.74
CA LEU A 121 19.32 5.50 -4.13
C LEU A 121 18.94 6.97 -3.86
N LYS A 122 19.87 7.76 -3.30
CA LYS A 122 19.69 9.19 -2.99
C LYS A 122 19.33 10.03 -4.22
N PHE A 123 19.88 9.70 -5.39
CA PHE A 123 19.65 10.46 -6.64
C PHE A 123 18.65 9.78 -7.58
N SER A 124 18.05 8.66 -7.16
CA SER A 124 17.08 7.94 -7.99
C SER A 124 15.78 8.75 -8.12
N PRO A 125 15.21 8.88 -9.34
CA PRO A 125 13.90 9.51 -9.52
C PRO A 125 12.75 8.66 -8.95
N ASN A 126 12.98 7.36 -8.72
CA ASN A 126 12.07 6.45 -8.04
C ASN A 126 12.85 5.57 -7.05
N PRO A 127 13.16 6.09 -5.85
CA PRO A 127 13.98 5.39 -4.86
C PRO A 127 13.38 4.05 -4.43
N GLY A 128 12.06 3.96 -4.25
CA GLY A 128 11.38 2.73 -3.82
C GLY A 128 11.51 1.61 -4.85
N GLN A 129 11.20 1.89 -6.12
CA GLN A 129 11.34 0.90 -7.19
C GLN A 129 12.81 0.52 -7.40
N TYR A 130 13.72 1.49 -7.42
CA TYR A 130 15.16 1.21 -7.53
C TYR A 130 15.63 0.28 -6.40
N PHE A 131 15.17 0.50 -5.17
CA PHE A 131 15.51 -0.35 -4.03
C PHE A 131 14.96 -1.77 -4.18
N ILE A 132 13.72 -1.93 -4.65
CA ILE A 132 13.14 -3.25 -4.95
C ILE A 132 13.96 -3.96 -6.03
N ASP A 133 14.33 -3.26 -7.10
CA ASP A 133 15.12 -3.83 -8.20
C ASP A 133 16.50 -4.31 -7.69
N VAL A 134 17.14 -3.53 -6.80
CA VAL A 134 18.37 -3.95 -6.12
C VAL A 134 18.13 -5.17 -5.24
N CYS A 135 17.09 -5.19 -4.41
CA CYS A 135 16.77 -6.33 -3.55
C CYS A 135 16.53 -7.61 -4.36
N HIS A 136 15.83 -7.56 -5.49
CA HIS A 136 15.63 -8.72 -6.37
C HIS A 136 16.93 -9.23 -6.99
N GLU A 137 17.87 -8.36 -7.30
CA GLU A 137 19.20 -8.78 -7.79
C GLU A 137 20.04 -9.40 -6.67
N LEU A 138 19.95 -8.87 -5.44
CA LEU A 138 20.61 -9.42 -4.27
C LEU A 138 20.01 -10.77 -3.84
N GLU A 139 18.69 -10.98 -3.97
CA GLU A 139 17.98 -12.22 -3.59
C GLU A 139 18.49 -13.45 -4.36
N LYS A 140 19.11 -13.25 -5.54
CA LYS A 140 19.73 -14.33 -6.31
C LYS A 140 20.88 -15.01 -5.58
N GLU A 141 21.48 -14.33 -4.61
CA GLU A 141 22.46 -14.91 -3.69
C GLU A 141 21.72 -15.51 -2.49
N PRO A 142 21.79 -16.85 -2.28
CA PRO A 142 20.97 -17.51 -1.25
C PRO A 142 21.15 -16.95 0.17
N THR A 143 22.34 -16.47 0.51
CA THR A 143 22.63 -15.87 1.84
C THR A 143 21.92 -14.53 2.06
N LEU A 144 21.53 -13.84 1.00
CA LEU A 144 20.84 -12.55 1.06
C LEU A 144 19.31 -12.67 0.92
N LYS A 145 18.80 -13.86 0.63
CA LYS A 145 17.39 -14.05 0.30
C LYS A 145 16.45 -13.60 1.42
N ASP A 146 16.70 -14.02 2.65
CA ASP A 146 15.81 -13.67 3.76
C ASP A 146 15.97 -12.20 4.18
N ILE A 147 17.20 -11.67 4.09
CA ILE A 147 17.49 -10.24 4.36
C ILE A 147 16.73 -9.36 3.36
N THR A 148 16.84 -9.64 2.07
CA THR A 148 16.18 -8.86 1.00
C THR A 148 14.65 -8.95 1.08
N LYS A 149 14.10 -10.10 1.44
CA LYS A 149 12.67 -10.24 1.74
C LYS A 149 12.23 -9.39 2.93
N SER A 150 13.01 -9.36 4.02
CA SER A 150 12.72 -8.49 5.17
C SER A 150 12.71 -7.02 4.74
N MET A 151 13.73 -6.60 3.98
CA MET A 151 13.85 -5.23 3.47
C MET A 151 12.66 -4.83 2.61
N ILE A 152 12.23 -5.69 1.68
CA ILE A 152 11.05 -5.43 0.84
C ILE A 152 9.78 -5.36 1.71
N SER A 153 9.62 -6.29 2.65
CA SER A 153 8.48 -6.33 3.58
C SER A 153 8.38 -5.03 4.40
N GLU A 154 9.49 -4.53 4.93
CA GLU A 154 9.56 -3.26 5.66
C GLU A 154 9.26 -2.04 4.77
N LEU A 155 9.60 -2.12 3.48
CA LEU A 155 9.38 -1.04 2.53
C LEU A 155 7.91 -0.86 2.16
N VAL A 156 7.19 -1.97 2.05
CA VAL A 156 5.79 -2.01 1.59
C VAL A 156 4.80 -2.23 2.74
N LYS A 157 5.28 -2.20 3.99
CA LYS A 157 4.45 -2.44 5.18
C LYS A 157 3.34 -1.40 5.30
N ASP A 158 2.26 -1.76 5.96
CA ASP A 158 1.29 -0.75 6.37
C ASP A 158 1.90 0.20 7.42
N ASP A 159 1.77 1.50 7.22
CA ASP A 159 2.33 2.54 8.09
C ASP A 159 1.26 3.31 8.88
N SER A 160 0.03 2.82 8.93
CA SER A 160 -1.09 3.53 9.56
C SER A 160 -0.84 3.83 11.04
N ASN A 161 -0.18 2.90 11.76
CA ASN A 161 0.19 3.10 13.17
C ASN A 161 1.28 4.16 13.37
N ASP A 162 2.10 4.45 12.34
CA ASP A 162 3.13 5.49 12.41
C ASP A 162 2.53 6.89 12.14
N ARG A 163 1.31 6.96 11.57
CA ARG A 163 0.62 8.19 11.18
C ARG A 163 -0.48 8.64 12.14
N VAL A 164 -1.02 7.77 12.98
CA VAL A 164 -2.05 8.15 13.96
C VAL A 164 -1.44 8.88 15.17
N GLY A 165 -2.09 9.96 15.59
CA GLY A 165 -1.68 10.70 16.78
C GLY A 165 -2.04 9.97 18.08
N TYR A 166 -1.30 10.25 19.15
CA TYR A 166 -1.51 9.65 20.48
C TYR A 166 -2.89 9.93 21.10
N ILE A 167 -3.52 11.04 20.66
CA ILE A 167 -4.78 11.58 21.19
C ILE A 167 -5.92 11.56 20.17
N SER A 168 -5.62 11.35 18.88
CA SER A 168 -6.63 11.38 17.82
C SER A 168 -6.15 10.62 16.58
N CYS A 169 -7.08 9.91 15.96
CA CYS A 169 -6.87 9.26 14.66
C CYS A 169 -7.34 10.13 13.48
N VAL A 170 -7.65 11.41 13.70
CA VAL A 170 -8.06 12.30 12.61
C VAL A 170 -6.92 12.44 11.60
N ILE A 171 -7.26 12.34 10.32
CA ILE A 171 -6.31 12.45 9.20
C ILE A 171 -6.81 13.47 8.17
N ALA A 172 -5.89 14.25 7.61
CA ALA A 172 -6.19 15.18 6.53
C ALA A 172 -6.31 14.43 5.20
N ARG A 173 -7.05 14.96 4.23
CA ARG A 173 -7.30 14.27 2.95
C ARG A 173 -6.01 14.07 2.16
N GLU A 174 -5.14 15.08 2.21
CA GLU A 174 -3.81 15.13 1.59
C GLU A 174 -2.82 14.10 2.17
N ASP A 175 -3.06 13.60 3.38
CA ASP A 175 -2.20 12.62 4.06
C ASP A 175 -2.67 11.16 3.84
N LEU A 176 -3.79 10.97 3.13
CA LEU A 176 -4.31 9.65 2.81
C LEU A 176 -3.43 8.93 1.79
N LYS A 177 -3.20 7.64 2.04
CA LYS A 177 -2.44 6.76 1.16
C LYS A 177 -3.35 5.64 0.65
N PRO A 178 -3.26 5.24 -0.62
CA PRO A 178 -4.00 4.09 -1.12
C PRO A 178 -3.76 2.85 -0.24
N GLY A 179 -4.83 2.16 0.12
CA GLY A 179 -4.86 1.07 1.08
C GLY A 179 -5.21 1.48 2.51
N ASP A 180 -5.41 2.77 2.79
CA ASP A 180 -5.87 3.24 4.10
C ASP A 180 -7.30 2.79 4.39
N HIS A 181 -7.51 2.25 5.59
CA HIS A 181 -8.83 2.02 6.15
C HIS A 181 -9.24 3.28 6.92
N ILE A 182 -10.29 3.94 6.45
CA ILE A 182 -10.82 5.14 7.08
C ILE A 182 -12.27 4.95 7.50
N HIS A 183 -12.69 5.75 8.47
CA HIS A 183 -14.07 5.82 8.90
C HIS A 183 -14.51 7.24 9.24
N VAL A 184 -15.82 7.45 9.19
CA VAL A 184 -16.51 8.69 9.59
C VAL A 184 -17.63 8.37 10.57
N TYR A 185 -17.91 9.27 11.49
CA TYR A 185 -19.09 9.16 12.36
C TYR A 185 -20.33 9.67 11.60
N THR A 186 -21.22 8.75 11.22
CA THR A 186 -22.52 9.11 10.61
C THR A 186 -23.62 9.26 11.65
N SER A 187 -23.43 8.68 12.85
CA SER A 187 -24.20 8.96 14.05
C SER A 187 -23.35 8.77 15.32
N ALA A 188 -23.89 9.07 16.50
CA ALA A 188 -23.17 8.90 17.77
C ALA A 188 -22.75 7.46 18.08
N ILE A 189 -23.44 6.46 17.51
CA ILE A 189 -23.24 5.03 17.81
C ILE A 189 -22.81 4.20 16.60
N TYR A 190 -22.59 4.85 15.45
CA TYR A 190 -22.27 4.16 14.21
C TYR A 190 -21.24 4.96 13.42
N THR A 191 -20.16 4.27 13.07
CA THR A 191 -19.14 4.73 12.14
C THR A 191 -19.29 3.99 10.82
N HIS A 192 -19.10 4.72 9.73
CA HIS A 192 -19.13 4.18 8.39
C HIS A 192 -17.71 4.04 7.87
N HIS A 193 -17.35 2.87 7.35
CA HIS A 193 -15.97 2.47 7.05
C HIS A 193 -15.74 2.25 5.55
N GLY A 194 -14.52 2.50 5.09
CA GLY A 194 -14.12 2.30 3.69
C GLY A 194 -12.62 2.15 3.51
N ILE A 195 -12.22 1.71 2.32
CA ILE A 195 -10.82 1.61 1.88
C ILE A 195 -10.56 2.72 0.87
N TYR A 196 -9.61 3.61 1.18
CA TYR A 196 -9.13 4.61 0.24
C TYR A 196 -8.21 3.94 -0.80
N ILE A 197 -8.43 4.22 -2.08
CA ILE A 197 -7.67 3.67 -3.22
C ILE A 197 -6.93 4.76 -4.01
N GLY A 198 -7.23 6.05 -3.79
CA GLY A 198 -6.53 7.18 -4.39
C GLY A 198 -6.67 7.30 -5.91
N GLU A 199 -7.77 6.80 -6.49
CA GLU A 199 -8.10 7.03 -7.89
C GLU A 199 -8.77 8.40 -8.11
N PRO A 200 -8.44 9.14 -9.18
CA PRO A 200 -9.08 10.42 -9.48
C PRO A 200 -10.60 10.30 -9.65
N ASN A 201 -11.37 11.04 -8.83
CA ASN A 201 -12.84 11.09 -8.81
C ASN A 201 -13.58 9.83 -8.32
N CYS A 202 -12.87 8.80 -7.83
CA CYS A 202 -13.44 7.57 -7.26
C CYS A 202 -12.43 6.97 -6.26
N ASP A 203 -12.05 7.76 -5.27
CA ASP A 203 -10.87 7.55 -4.45
C ASP A 203 -11.08 6.54 -3.31
N MET A 204 -12.24 5.89 -3.23
CA MET A 204 -12.54 4.92 -2.17
C MET A 204 -13.55 3.84 -2.55
N ILE A 205 -13.46 2.71 -1.85
CA ILE A 205 -14.35 1.55 -1.96
C ILE A 205 -15.00 1.31 -0.60
N HIS A 206 -16.33 1.29 -0.56
CA HIS A 206 -17.10 1.06 0.65
C HIS A 206 -18.47 0.46 0.35
N PHE A 207 -19.18 0.08 1.41
CA PHE A 207 -20.61 -0.24 1.29
C PHE A 207 -21.46 1.02 1.15
N SER A 208 -22.25 1.13 0.10
CA SER A 208 -23.17 2.26 -0.13
C SER A 208 -24.54 1.76 -0.56
N GLY A 209 -25.60 2.53 -0.28
CA GLY A 209 -26.98 2.18 -0.58
C GLY A 209 -27.91 2.23 0.64
N GLU A 210 -29.19 1.98 0.41
CA GLU A 210 -30.23 2.08 1.43
C GLU A 210 -30.43 0.77 2.19
N SER A 211 -30.39 0.84 3.53
CA SER A 211 -30.77 -0.26 4.43
C SER A 211 -30.15 -1.62 4.05
N LYS A 212 -30.96 -2.59 3.58
CA LYS A 212 -30.53 -3.95 3.22
C LYS A 212 -29.96 -4.06 1.80
N LEU A 213 -30.09 -3.02 0.97
CA LEU A 213 -29.62 -2.97 -0.42
C LEU A 213 -28.23 -2.33 -0.54
N LYS A 214 -27.45 -2.33 0.54
CA LYS A 214 -26.08 -1.84 0.51
C LYS A 214 -25.19 -2.79 -0.28
N GLU A 215 -24.45 -2.23 -1.22
CA GLU A 215 -23.50 -2.93 -2.08
C GLU A 215 -22.13 -2.27 -2.01
N ILE A 216 -21.09 -3.02 -2.35
CA ILE A 216 -19.73 -2.49 -2.46
C ILE A 216 -19.65 -1.62 -3.71
N ARG A 217 -19.30 -0.35 -3.53
CA ARG A 217 -19.27 0.67 -4.59
C ARG A 217 -18.00 1.52 -4.48
N LYS A 218 -17.61 2.10 -5.63
CA LYS A 218 -16.66 3.22 -5.67
C LYS A 218 -17.41 4.52 -5.37
N ALA A 219 -16.74 5.42 -4.68
CA ALA A 219 -17.27 6.74 -4.36
C ALA A 219 -16.13 7.76 -4.25
N THR A 220 -16.48 9.05 -4.24
CA THR A 220 -15.59 10.11 -3.74
C THR A 220 -15.62 10.18 -2.22
N ILE A 221 -14.60 10.79 -1.61
CA ILE A 221 -14.63 11.14 -0.17
C ILE A 221 -15.89 11.94 0.19
N ASP A 222 -16.33 12.87 -0.66
CA ASP A 222 -17.51 13.69 -0.38
C ASP A 222 -18.80 12.86 -0.38
N GLU A 223 -18.93 11.91 -1.31
CA GLU A 223 -20.04 10.96 -1.35
C GLU A 223 -20.04 10.02 -0.13
N PHE A 224 -18.87 9.56 0.30
CA PHE A 224 -18.73 8.76 1.53
C PHE A 224 -19.05 9.53 2.81
N CYS A 225 -18.80 10.84 2.81
CA CYS A 225 -19.23 11.73 3.87
C CYS A 225 -20.71 12.15 3.76
N GLU A 226 -21.48 11.60 2.81
CA GLU A 226 -22.88 11.96 2.55
C GLU A 226 -23.07 13.46 2.26
N GLY A 227 -22.08 14.11 1.63
CA GLY A 227 -22.07 15.55 1.36
C GLY A 227 -21.90 16.43 2.60
N LYS A 228 -21.62 15.84 3.77
CA LYS A 228 -21.38 16.56 5.03
C LYS A 228 -19.87 16.82 5.22
N THR A 229 -19.53 17.90 5.89
CA THR A 229 -18.14 18.17 6.32
C THR A 229 -17.80 17.34 7.55
N LEU A 230 -17.50 16.04 7.35
CA LEU A 230 -17.10 15.12 8.41
C LEU A 230 -15.58 15.04 8.52
N ARG A 231 -15.10 14.77 9.74
CA ARG A 231 -13.69 14.44 9.98
C ARG A 231 -13.43 13.00 9.55
N LEU A 232 -12.33 12.78 8.83
CA LEU A 232 -11.86 11.44 8.50
C LEU A 232 -10.99 10.92 9.62
N TYR A 233 -11.17 9.64 9.96
CA TYR A 233 -10.39 8.98 10.99
C TYR A 233 -9.71 7.74 10.41
N LEU A 234 -8.39 7.69 10.50
CA LEU A 234 -7.57 6.56 10.08
C LEU A 234 -7.65 5.42 11.09
N VAL A 235 -7.89 4.20 10.60
CA VAL A 235 -7.81 2.98 11.41
C VAL A 235 -6.39 2.44 11.35
N SER A 236 -5.75 2.32 12.51
CA SER A 236 -4.36 1.86 12.63
C SER A 236 -4.24 0.35 12.80
N TYR A 237 -3.22 -0.24 12.20
CA TYR A 237 -2.91 -1.67 12.25
C TYR A 237 -1.50 -1.93 12.76
N ASN A 238 -1.18 -3.18 13.10
CA ASN A 238 0.11 -3.57 13.69
C ASN A 238 0.39 -2.85 15.02
N CYS A 239 -0.65 -2.46 15.75
CA CYS A 239 -0.49 -1.75 17.02
C CYS A 239 -0.01 -2.68 18.14
N SER A 240 0.69 -2.10 19.12
CA SER A 240 1.02 -2.84 20.34
C SER A 240 -0.24 -3.15 21.16
N LYS A 241 -0.20 -4.23 21.97
CA LYS A 241 -1.29 -4.51 22.94
C LYS A 241 -1.54 -3.33 23.89
N ALA A 242 -0.48 -2.59 24.26
CA ALA A 242 -0.60 -1.39 25.09
C ALA A 242 -1.34 -0.26 24.38
N THR A 243 -1.06 -0.04 23.08
CA THR A 243 -1.80 0.92 22.24
C THR A 243 -3.26 0.53 22.13
N LYS A 244 -3.56 -0.75 21.87
CA LYS A 244 -4.93 -1.27 21.81
C LYS A 244 -5.66 -1.11 23.14
N PHE A 245 -5.01 -1.39 24.26
CA PHE A 245 -5.59 -1.16 25.59
C PHE A 245 -5.87 0.34 25.82
N SER A 246 -4.93 1.21 25.47
CA SER A 246 -5.11 2.66 25.61
C SER A 246 -6.23 3.22 24.72
N SER A 247 -6.54 2.56 23.60
CA SER A 247 -7.56 3.02 22.66
C SER A 247 -8.97 3.07 23.25
N PHE A 248 -9.25 2.19 24.23
CA PHE A 248 -10.52 2.12 24.94
C PHE A 248 -10.89 3.44 25.62
N PHE A 249 -9.88 4.18 26.08
CA PHE A 249 -10.07 5.44 26.79
C PHE A 249 -9.97 6.68 25.88
N ARG A 250 -9.60 6.50 24.62
CA ARG A 250 -9.17 7.60 23.74
C ARG A 250 -9.96 7.74 22.45
N SER A 251 -11.01 6.93 22.27
CA SER A 251 -11.82 6.93 21.05
C SER A 251 -10.96 6.82 19.78
N THR A 252 -9.91 6.01 19.83
CA THR A 252 -9.01 5.75 18.70
C THR A 252 -9.32 4.37 18.09
N SER A 253 -9.32 4.26 16.77
CA SER A 253 -9.59 3.00 16.06
C SER A 253 -8.27 2.33 15.68
N CYS A 254 -7.97 1.20 16.34
CA CYS A 254 -6.72 0.49 16.13
C CYS A 254 -6.87 -1.04 16.24
N HIS A 255 -5.98 -1.78 15.59
CA HIS A 255 -5.92 -3.24 15.60
C HIS A 255 -4.51 -3.73 15.88
N ILE A 256 -4.39 -4.82 16.64
CA ILE A 256 -3.08 -5.46 16.91
C ILE A 256 -2.63 -6.34 15.74
N GLU A 257 -3.59 -6.71 14.90
CA GLU A 257 -3.39 -7.58 13.75
C GLU A 257 -2.50 -6.92 12.71
N LYS A 258 -1.62 -7.76 12.13
CA LYS A 258 -0.79 -7.36 11.00
C LYS A 258 -1.68 -7.09 9.79
N ALA A 259 -1.60 -5.88 9.24
CA ALA A 259 -2.18 -5.55 7.96
C ALA A 259 -1.31 -6.10 6.82
N MET A 260 -1.98 -6.53 5.75
CA MET A 260 -1.37 -6.76 4.45
C MET A 260 -0.74 -5.45 3.92
N PRO A 261 0.26 -5.56 3.02
CA PRO A 261 0.77 -4.41 2.30
C PRO A 261 -0.38 -3.59 1.68
N PRO A 262 -0.31 -2.24 1.65
CA PRO A 262 -1.41 -1.42 1.16
C PRO A 262 -1.84 -1.77 -0.28
N SER A 263 -0.89 -2.18 -1.13
CA SER A 263 -1.21 -2.62 -2.51
C SER A 263 -2.04 -3.91 -2.56
N GLU A 264 -1.83 -4.83 -1.62
CA GLU A 264 -2.60 -6.06 -1.50
C GLU A 264 -3.99 -5.77 -0.94
N THR A 265 -4.11 -4.83 0.01
CA THR A 265 -5.41 -4.30 0.47
C THR A 265 -6.23 -3.71 -0.68
N VAL A 266 -5.62 -2.85 -1.52
CA VAL A 266 -6.31 -2.24 -2.67
C VAL A 266 -6.77 -3.30 -3.67
N LYS A 267 -5.91 -4.28 -4.00
CA LYS A 267 -6.28 -5.40 -4.89
C LYS A 267 -7.47 -6.18 -4.35
N LEU A 268 -7.52 -6.43 -3.05
CA LEU A 268 -8.61 -7.16 -2.41
C LEU A 268 -9.92 -6.36 -2.45
N ALA A 269 -9.87 -5.06 -2.15
CA ALA A 269 -11.03 -4.18 -2.23
C ALA A 269 -11.57 -4.08 -3.67
N LEU A 270 -10.68 -3.96 -4.66
CA LEU A 270 -11.04 -3.96 -6.08
C LEU A 270 -11.62 -5.30 -6.53
N HIS A 271 -11.14 -6.44 -6.00
CA HIS A 271 -11.74 -7.74 -6.28
C HIS A 271 -13.21 -7.77 -5.89
N PHE A 272 -13.54 -7.40 -4.65
CA PHE A 272 -14.93 -7.43 -4.20
C PHE A 272 -15.80 -6.32 -4.79
N LEU A 273 -15.21 -5.22 -5.27
CA LEU A 273 -15.92 -4.27 -6.11
C LEU A 273 -16.34 -4.89 -7.45
N ASN A 274 -15.46 -5.66 -8.09
CA ASN A 274 -15.73 -6.31 -9.37
C ASN A 274 -16.64 -7.54 -9.23
N TYR A 275 -16.59 -8.20 -8.07
CA TYR A 275 -17.35 -9.40 -7.75
C TYR A 275 -18.14 -9.25 -6.44
N PRO A 276 -19.07 -8.27 -6.33
CA PRO A 276 -19.73 -7.94 -5.06
C PRO A 276 -20.63 -9.08 -4.55
N LYS A 277 -21.16 -9.91 -5.46
CA LYS A 277 -21.93 -11.11 -5.10
C LYS A 277 -21.09 -12.17 -4.38
N GLU A 278 -19.77 -12.19 -4.61
CA GLU A 278 -18.87 -13.11 -3.90
C GLU A 278 -18.76 -12.75 -2.42
N TRP A 279 -18.81 -11.45 -2.08
CA TRP A 279 -18.83 -10.99 -0.69
C TRP A 279 -20.16 -11.33 0.01
N GLY A 280 -21.27 -11.09 -0.68
CA GLY A 280 -22.62 -11.33 -0.18
C GLY A 280 -23.26 -10.10 0.47
N GLU A 281 -24.43 -10.30 1.06
CA GLU A 281 -25.33 -9.23 1.47
C GLU A 281 -24.90 -8.48 2.73
N TYR A 282 -25.16 -7.17 2.75
CA TYR A 282 -24.84 -6.33 3.90
C TYR A 282 -25.71 -6.68 5.11
N HIS A 283 -25.06 -6.84 6.27
CA HIS A 283 -25.71 -7.03 7.55
C HIS A 283 -25.01 -6.22 8.63
N ILE A 284 -25.76 -5.31 9.27
CA ILE A 284 -25.20 -4.35 10.23
C ILE A 284 -24.41 -4.98 11.38
N LYS A 285 -24.76 -6.22 11.78
CA LYS A 285 -24.16 -6.90 12.94
C LYS A 285 -22.96 -7.79 12.62
N ASN A 286 -22.87 -8.36 11.42
CA ASN A 286 -21.91 -9.44 11.12
C ASN A 286 -21.32 -9.39 9.70
N ASN A 287 -21.84 -8.53 8.81
CA ASN A 287 -21.28 -8.31 7.47
C ASN A 287 -21.46 -6.84 7.07
N ASN A 288 -20.86 -5.94 7.84
CA ASN A 288 -21.00 -4.50 7.67
C ASN A 288 -19.77 -3.87 6.99
N SER A 289 -19.74 -2.54 6.91
CA SER A 289 -18.64 -1.77 6.32
C SER A 289 -17.30 -1.99 7.02
N GLU A 290 -17.30 -2.14 8.36
CA GLU A 290 -16.08 -2.36 9.12
C GLU A 290 -15.54 -3.78 8.90
N VAL A 291 -16.40 -4.80 8.90
CA VAL A 291 -16.01 -6.18 8.59
C VAL A 291 -15.33 -6.25 7.21
N PHE A 292 -15.92 -5.58 6.20
CA PHE A 292 -15.33 -5.49 4.87
C PHE A 292 -13.96 -4.82 4.87
N ALA A 293 -13.83 -3.66 5.51
CA ALA A 293 -12.57 -2.93 5.55
C ALA A 293 -11.48 -3.69 6.34
N CYS A 294 -11.82 -4.25 7.50
CA CYS A 294 -10.93 -5.11 8.28
C CYS A 294 -10.48 -6.35 7.49
N PHE A 295 -11.39 -6.98 6.74
CA PHE A 295 -11.05 -8.10 5.87
C PHE A 295 -10.09 -7.67 4.76
N CYS A 296 -10.32 -6.52 4.12
CA CYS A 296 -9.41 -5.98 3.12
C CYS A 296 -8.01 -5.69 3.70
N LYS A 297 -7.93 -5.30 4.97
CA LYS A 297 -6.66 -5.04 5.65
C LYS A 297 -5.93 -6.30 6.10
N THR A 298 -6.64 -7.35 6.51
CA THR A 298 -6.01 -8.45 7.29
C THR A 298 -6.34 -9.86 6.80
N GLY A 299 -7.34 -10.00 5.92
CA GLY A 299 -7.94 -11.29 5.59
C GLY A 299 -8.80 -11.88 6.71
N ARG A 300 -9.11 -11.10 7.77
CA ARG A 300 -9.90 -11.54 8.92
C ARG A 300 -11.25 -10.83 8.99
N MET A 301 -12.30 -11.60 9.30
CA MET A 301 -13.66 -11.07 9.49
C MET A 301 -14.02 -10.85 10.97
N ASP A 302 -13.25 -11.43 11.89
CA ASP A 302 -13.54 -11.54 13.33
C ASP A 302 -12.96 -10.41 14.19
N ILE A 303 -12.36 -9.40 13.55
CA ILE A 303 -11.64 -8.32 14.26
C ILE A 303 -12.37 -6.98 14.26
N ALA A 304 -13.48 -6.85 13.53
CA ALA A 304 -14.29 -5.64 13.52
C ALA A 304 -14.85 -5.34 14.91
N ALA A 305 -14.78 -4.08 15.35
CA ALA A 305 -15.14 -3.66 16.70
C ALA A 305 -16.63 -3.33 16.86
N GLN A 306 -17.33 -2.98 15.79
CA GLN A 306 -18.75 -2.63 15.85
C GLN A 306 -19.64 -3.86 16.13
N LEU A 307 -20.40 -3.76 17.23
CA LEU A 307 -21.50 -4.65 17.61
C LEU A 307 -21.15 -6.11 17.95
N HIS A 308 -19.93 -6.39 18.41
CA HIS A 308 -19.56 -7.70 18.95
C HIS A 308 -19.50 -7.74 20.50
N PRO A 309 -20.60 -8.09 21.21
CA PRO A 309 -20.46 -8.73 22.51
C PRO A 309 -20.57 -10.26 22.42
N LEU A 310 -21.37 -10.80 21.49
CA LEU A 310 -21.74 -12.21 21.49
C LEU A 310 -21.96 -12.79 20.08
N ARG A 311 -20.97 -13.59 19.63
CA ARG A 311 -21.06 -14.80 18.77
C ARG A 311 -20.98 -14.76 17.22
N TRP A 312 -20.46 -15.90 16.71
CA TRP A 312 -20.56 -16.55 15.38
C TRP A 312 -19.72 -16.04 14.20
N ILE A 313 -18.43 -15.79 14.43
CA ILE A 313 -17.41 -16.02 13.39
C ILE A 313 -16.47 -17.07 13.99
N PRO A 314 -16.19 -18.20 13.30
CA PRO A 314 -15.21 -19.15 13.81
C PRO A 314 -13.91 -18.37 14.04
N ILE A 315 -13.38 -18.45 15.27
CA ILE A 315 -12.08 -17.85 15.58
C ILE A 315 -11.07 -18.66 14.78
N PHE A 316 -10.61 -18.07 13.69
CA PHE A 316 -9.55 -18.65 12.89
C PHE A 316 -8.23 -18.17 13.49
N GLU A 317 -7.76 -18.90 14.51
CA GLU A 317 -6.44 -18.65 15.08
C GLU A 317 -5.37 -18.78 13.98
N ASN A 318 -4.52 -17.76 13.88
CA ASN A 318 -3.29 -17.71 13.06
C ASN A 318 -3.41 -17.61 11.53
N LEU A 319 -4.46 -16.99 10.98
CA LEU A 319 -4.46 -16.58 9.57
C LEU A 319 -3.93 -15.15 9.40
N THR A 320 -2.61 -14.99 9.44
CA THR A 320 -1.97 -13.79 8.90
C THR A 320 -1.86 -13.95 7.38
N CYS A 321 -2.60 -13.14 6.63
CA CYS A 321 -2.45 -13.07 5.17
C CYS A 321 -1.40 -12.02 4.83
N GLU A 322 -0.51 -12.32 3.89
CA GLU A 322 0.42 -11.34 3.34
C GLU A 322 0.01 -10.87 1.94
N THR A 323 -0.87 -11.64 1.27
CA THR A 323 -1.35 -11.33 -0.07
C THR A 323 -2.87 -11.40 -0.20
N TYR A 324 -3.43 -10.66 -1.16
CA TYR A 324 -4.87 -10.68 -1.44
C TYR A 324 -5.35 -12.08 -1.88
N LYS A 325 -4.48 -12.86 -2.53
CA LYS A 325 -4.80 -14.21 -3.01
C LYS A 325 -5.02 -15.17 -1.85
N GLU A 326 -4.13 -15.14 -0.85
CA GLU A 326 -4.29 -15.91 0.38
C GLU A 326 -5.59 -15.54 1.09
N ALA A 327 -5.86 -14.25 1.25
CA ALA A 327 -7.10 -13.76 1.85
C ALA A 327 -8.34 -14.29 1.11
N LEU A 328 -8.37 -14.21 -0.24
CA LEU A 328 -9.48 -14.75 -1.05
C LEU A 328 -9.63 -16.26 -0.91
N GLU A 329 -8.54 -17.01 -0.90
CA GLU A 329 -8.59 -18.46 -0.74
C GLU A 329 -9.20 -18.84 0.61
N ASN A 330 -8.78 -18.16 1.66
CA ASN A 330 -9.28 -18.35 3.03
C ASN A 330 -10.76 -17.98 3.12
N TYR A 331 -11.15 -16.84 2.55
CA TYR A 331 -12.55 -16.42 2.47
C TYR A 331 -13.45 -17.46 1.81
N ARG A 332 -13.02 -18.00 0.66
CA ARG A 332 -13.77 -19.04 -0.06
C ARG A 332 -13.86 -20.34 0.73
N LYS A 333 -12.80 -20.72 1.44
CA LYS A 333 -12.81 -21.88 2.36
C LYS A 333 -13.85 -21.67 3.47
N MET A 334 -13.86 -20.49 4.10
CA MET A 334 -14.82 -20.13 5.16
C MET A 334 -16.26 -20.18 4.65
N LYS A 335 -16.55 -19.55 3.51
CA LYS A 335 -17.90 -19.56 2.90
C LYS A 335 -18.39 -20.97 2.58
N ARG A 336 -17.52 -21.83 2.03
CA ARG A 336 -17.87 -23.24 1.79
C ARG A 336 -18.25 -23.95 3.08
N GLN A 337 -17.46 -23.79 4.14
CA GLN A 337 -17.74 -24.43 5.43
C GLN A 337 -19.07 -23.96 6.06
N SER A 338 -19.41 -22.68 5.91
CA SER A 338 -20.68 -22.13 6.39
C SER A 338 -21.92 -22.59 5.61
N LEU A 339 -21.76 -23.13 4.40
CA LEU A 339 -22.88 -23.67 3.60
C LEU A 339 -23.25 -25.11 4.01
N TYR A 340 -22.42 -25.77 4.82
CA TYR A 340 -22.65 -27.14 5.29
C TYR A 340 -23.06 -27.22 6.78
N GLN A 341 -23.30 -26.07 7.42
CA GLN A 341 -23.83 -25.93 8.78
C GLN A 341 -25.20 -25.27 8.71
#